data_AF-A0A956KIG2-F1
#
_entry.id   AF-A0A956KIG2-F1
#
_cell.length_a   1.000
_cell.length_b   1.000
_cell.length_c   1.000
_cell.angle_alpha   90.00
_cell.angle_beta   90.00
_cell.angle_gamma   90.00
#
_symmetry.space_group_name_H-M   'P 1'
#
loop_
_entity.id
_entity.type
_entity.pdbx_description
1 polymer ?
#
loop_
_entity_poly.entity_id
_entity_poly.type
_entity_poly.pdbx_seq_one_letter_code
_entity_poly.pdbx_strand_id
1 'polypeptide(L)'
;MTAYSYTNMSSRASLLNVGWLDSKTPFPIGEVPPEFIERVETVTLTTYNAMRGIQGCFMCEGEHIHEIIRGERVLLGMSEVWFPSPGDEFIYIAPSLFLHYIISHNYLPPRGMVRDVVALPGEIGRWDTPCGSYRKLIKRHG
;
A
#
# COMPACT_ATOMS: atom_id res chain seq x y z
N MET A 1 -6.84 11.19 8.18
CA MET A 1 -6.72 9.74 8.42
C MET A 1 -8.03 9.28 9.03
N THR A 2 -8.76 8.40 8.35
CA THR A 2 -10.02 7.80 8.82
C THR A 2 -9.78 6.34 9.21
N ALA A 3 -10.45 5.86 10.24
CA ALA A 3 -10.40 4.47 10.64
C ALA A 3 -11.02 3.57 9.55
N TYR A 4 -10.36 2.46 9.20
CA TYR A 4 -10.87 1.47 8.27
C TYR A 4 -11.95 0.59 8.94
N SER A 5 -13.16 0.51 8.38
CA SER A 5 -14.28 -0.24 8.97
C SER A 5 -14.84 -1.30 8.03
N TYR A 6 -14.05 -2.30 7.66
CA TYR A 6 -14.55 -3.51 6.99
C TYR A 6 -14.09 -4.83 7.64
N THR A 7 -13.22 -4.76 8.64
CA THR A 7 -12.58 -5.94 9.22
C THR A 7 -12.79 -6.01 10.73
N ASN A 8 -13.47 -7.06 11.20
CA ASN A 8 -13.53 -7.43 12.60
C ASN A 8 -12.17 -8.07 13.00
N MET A 9 -11.14 -7.21 13.08
CA MET A 9 -9.74 -7.57 13.27
C MET A 9 -9.40 -7.69 14.76
N SER A 10 -8.81 -8.81 15.13
CA SER A 10 -8.34 -9.09 16.49
C SER A 10 -6.88 -8.68 16.72
N SER A 11 -6.30 -7.86 15.84
CA SER A 11 -4.94 -7.31 16.04
C SER A 11 -4.97 -6.14 17.00
N ARG A 12 -3.91 -5.96 17.79
CA ARG A 12 -3.71 -4.74 18.58
C ARG A 12 -3.32 -3.54 17.71
N ALA A 13 -2.80 -3.78 16.50
CA ALA A 13 -2.46 -2.72 15.56
C ALA A 13 -3.70 -2.01 15.02
N SER A 14 -3.62 -0.68 14.95
CA SER A 14 -4.60 0.15 14.23
C SER A 14 -4.35 0.09 12.72
N LEU A 15 -5.42 0.20 11.92
CA LEU A 15 -5.31 0.29 10.46
C LEU A 15 -5.54 1.71 9.95
N LEU A 16 -4.64 2.19 9.11
CA LEU A 16 -4.68 3.55 8.55
C LEU A 16 -4.77 3.49 7.03
N ASN A 17 -5.82 4.09 6.47
CA ASN A 17 -5.99 4.16 5.01
C ASN A 17 -5.14 5.26 4.39
N VAL A 18 -4.44 4.92 3.31
CA VAL A 18 -3.65 5.85 2.49
C VAL A 18 -3.86 5.51 1.02
N GLY A 19 -3.83 6.50 0.13
CA GLY A 19 -3.76 6.23 -1.31
C GLY A 19 -5.08 5.92 -2.01
N TRP A 20 -6.23 6.00 -1.34
CA TRP A 20 -7.52 6.09 -2.02
C TRP A 20 -7.75 7.51 -2.51
N LEU A 21 -7.23 7.80 -3.70
CA LEU A 21 -7.39 9.07 -4.39
C LEU A 21 -8.70 9.08 -5.18
N ASP A 22 -9.25 10.27 -5.38
CA ASP A 22 -10.44 10.50 -6.20
C ASP A 22 -10.24 11.73 -7.10
N SER A 23 -11.08 11.84 -8.14
CA SER A 23 -11.01 12.92 -9.13
C SER A 23 -11.42 14.29 -8.61
N LYS A 24 -12.02 14.37 -7.42
CA LYS A 24 -12.60 15.59 -6.87
C LYS A 24 -11.66 16.28 -5.89
N THR A 25 -10.69 15.54 -5.34
CA THR A 25 -9.82 16.00 -4.27
C THR A 25 -8.38 16.10 -4.78
N PRO A 26 -7.79 17.31 -4.80
CA PRO A 26 -6.37 17.46 -5.08
C PRO A 26 -5.52 16.68 -4.09
N PHE A 27 -4.42 16.13 -4.57
CA PHE A 27 -3.45 15.40 -3.75
C PHE A 27 -2.06 16.03 -3.88
N PRO A 28 -1.22 15.93 -2.84
CA PRO A 28 0.16 16.40 -2.90
C PRO A 28 0.95 15.61 -3.94
N ILE A 29 1.79 16.31 -4.69
CA ILE A 29 2.67 15.76 -5.73
C ILE A 29 4.12 16.05 -5.35
N GLY A 30 5.03 15.11 -5.59
CA GLY A 30 6.45 15.26 -5.28
C GLY A 30 7.20 13.94 -5.30
N GLU A 31 8.53 14.06 -5.27
CA GLU A 31 9.43 12.91 -5.32
C GLU A 31 9.42 12.12 -4.00
N VAL A 32 9.60 10.80 -4.14
CA VAL A 32 9.82 9.88 -3.03
C VAL A 32 11.18 9.17 -3.20
N PRO A 33 11.82 8.73 -2.12
CA PRO A 33 13.08 7.99 -2.22
C PRO A 33 12.93 6.70 -3.06
N PRO A 34 13.95 6.29 -3.85
CA PRO A 34 13.89 5.04 -4.61
C PRO A 34 13.62 3.81 -3.75
N GLU A 35 14.14 3.76 -2.53
CA GLU A 35 13.94 2.67 -1.57
C GLU A 35 12.46 2.55 -1.18
N PHE A 36 11.73 3.67 -1.12
CA PHE A 36 10.30 3.65 -0.87
C PHE A 36 9.55 2.93 -2.00
N ILE A 37 9.86 3.27 -3.25
CA ILE A 37 9.26 2.63 -4.44
C ILE A 37 9.58 1.14 -4.45
N GLU A 38 10.83 0.75 -4.18
CA GLU A 38 11.25 -0.66 -4.13
C GLU A 38 10.43 -1.47 -3.12
N ARG A 39 10.13 -0.90 -1.94
CA ARG A 39 9.30 -1.57 -0.92
C ARG A 39 7.84 -1.67 -1.36
N VAL A 40 7.29 -0.62 -1.98
CA VAL A 40 5.94 -0.64 -2.55
C VAL A 40 5.83 -1.70 -3.64
N GLU A 41 6.77 -1.74 -4.59
CA GLU A 41 6.83 -2.77 -5.63
C GLU A 41 6.88 -4.19 -5.04
N THR A 42 7.73 -4.40 -4.03
CA THR A 42 7.88 -5.71 -3.39
C THR A 42 6.56 -6.21 -2.82
N VAL A 43 5.81 -5.34 -2.13
CA VAL A 43 4.52 -5.74 -1.54
C VAL A 43 3.40 -5.80 -2.56
N THR A 44 3.45 -5.02 -3.64
CA THR A 44 2.47 -5.10 -4.74
C THR A 44 2.50 -6.46 -5.44
N LEU A 45 3.63 -7.16 -5.43
CA LEU A 45 3.72 -8.55 -5.91
C LEU A 45 3.03 -9.56 -4.97
N THR A 46 2.64 -9.14 -3.76
CA THR A 46 1.92 -9.98 -2.80
C THR A 46 0.45 -9.57 -2.75
N THR A 47 -0.45 -10.49 -3.07
CA THR A 47 -1.88 -10.20 -3.12
C THR A 47 -2.51 -10.36 -1.73
N TYR A 48 -2.93 -9.25 -1.12
CA TYR A 48 -3.77 -9.26 0.08
C TYR A 48 -5.17 -8.74 -0.25
N ASN A 49 -6.20 -9.32 0.40
CA ASN A 49 -7.60 -8.92 0.25
C ASN A 49 -8.02 -8.67 -1.20
N ALA A 50 -7.92 -9.70 -2.04
CA ALA A 50 -8.40 -9.62 -3.42
C ALA A 50 -9.87 -9.18 -3.45
N MET A 51 -10.14 -8.07 -4.12
CA MET A 51 -11.47 -7.48 -4.22
C MET A 51 -12.25 -8.09 -5.38
N ARG A 52 -13.58 -8.08 -5.28
CA ARG A 52 -14.47 -8.61 -6.35
C ARG A 52 -14.55 -7.72 -7.59
N GLY A 53 -13.92 -6.55 -7.57
CA GLY A 53 -13.87 -5.60 -8.67
C GLY A 53 -12.47 -5.02 -8.85
N ILE A 54 -12.25 -4.44 -10.02
CA ILE A 54 -10.98 -3.78 -10.38
C ILE A 54 -11.22 -2.28 -10.35
N GLN A 55 -10.53 -1.59 -9.46
CA GLN A 55 -10.49 -0.13 -9.45
C GLN A 55 -9.51 0.35 -10.54
N GLY A 56 -9.96 1.23 -11.43
CA GLY A 56 -9.11 1.90 -12.42
C GLY A 56 -8.54 3.23 -11.91
N CYS A 57 -7.60 3.81 -12.67
CA CYS A 57 -7.12 5.17 -12.43
C CYS A 57 -8.05 6.19 -13.10
N PHE A 58 -8.53 7.19 -12.37
CA PHE A 58 -9.40 8.23 -12.91
C PHE A 58 -8.67 9.29 -13.76
N MET A 59 -7.34 9.25 -13.81
CA MET A 59 -6.48 10.19 -14.53
C MET A 59 -5.92 9.63 -15.84
N CYS A 60 -5.99 8.31 -16.02
CA CYS A 60 -5.47 7.61 -17.19
C CYS A 60 -6.61 7.16 -18.10
N GLU A 61 -6.32 7.07 -19.40
CA GLU A 61 -7.19 6.39 -20.35
C GLU A 61 -7.01 4.87 -20.19
N GLY A 62 -8.04 4.18 -19.70
CA GLY A 62 -8.04 2.72 -19.56
C GLY A 62 -8.71 2.22 -18.28
N GLU A 63 -9.52 1.17 -18.40
CA GLU A 63 -10.21 0.59 -17.24
C GLU A 63 -9.27 -0.22 -16.33
N HIS A 64 -8.24 -0.87 -16.89
CA HIS A 64 -7.34 -1.76 -16.19
C HIS A 64 -5.89 -1.28 -16.23
N ILE A 65 -5.36 -0.91 -15.07
CA ILE A 65 -3.98 -0.45 -14.93
C ILE A 65 -3.05 -1.65 -14.72
N HIS A 66 -2.01 -1.73 -15.53
CA HIS A 66 -0.97 -2.75 -15.40
C HIS A 66 0.38 -2.07 -15.21
N GLU A 67 1.20 -2.63 -14.33
CA GLU A 67 2.59 -2.21 -14.16
C GLU A 67 3.55 -3.37 -14.39
N ILE A 68 4.76 -3.05 -14.85
CA ILE A 68 5.84 -4.03 -14.98
C ILE A 68 6.70 -3.95 -13.71
N ILE A 69 6.59 -4.96 -12.86
CA ILE A 69 7.33 -5.04 -11.60
C ILE A 69 8.27 -6.23 -11.68
N ARG A 70 9.59 -5.98 -11.64
CA ARG A 70 10.63 -7.03 -11.74
C ARG A 70 10.46 -7.96 -12.95
N GLY A 71 10.00 -7.41 -14.07
CA GLY A 71 9.77 -8.14 -15.33
C GLY A 71 8.41 -8.84 -15.43
N GLU A 72 7.60 -8.80 -14.37
CA GLU A 72 6.25 -9.38 -14.37
C GLU A 72 5.20 -8.31 -14.64
N ARG A 73 4.19 -8.64 -15.44
CA ARG A 73 3.04 -7.77 -15.69
C ARG A 73 1.99 -7.99 -14.62
N VAL A 74 1.80 -7.00 -13.76
CA VAL A 74 0.90 -7.06 -12.61
C VAL A 74 -0.32 -6.18 -12.87
N LEU A 75 -1.52 -6.73 -12.69
CA LEU A 75 -2.77 -5.98 -12.73
C LEU A 75 -3.03 -5.32 -11.37
N LEU A 76 -3.16 -4.00 -11.35
CA LEU A 76 -3.40 -3.21 -10.16
C LEU A 76 -4.88 -2.93 -9.93
N GLY A 77 -5.23 -2.47 -8.73
CA GLY A 77 -6.58 -2.03 -8.38
C GLY A 77 -7.53 -3.14 -7.94
N MET A 78 -7.02 -4.35 -7.76
CA MET A 78 -7.79 -5.53 -7.37
C MET A 78 -7.40 -6.12 -6.01
N SER A 79 -6.49 -5.46 -5.29
CA SER A 79 -5.95 -5.92 -4.02
C SER A 79 -5.52 -4.74 -3.16
N GLU A 80 -5.13 -5.05 -1.92
CA GLU A 80 -4.53 -4.10 -1.00
C GLU A 80 -3.05 -4.40 -0.80
N VAL A 81 -2.29 -3.36 -0.49
CA VAL A 81 -0.89 -3.42 -0.04
C VAL A 81 -0.78 -2.87 1.37
N TRP A 82 -0.04 -3.58 2.22
CA TRP A 82 -0.04 -3.37 3.65
C TRP A 82 1.38 -3.12 4.15
N PHE A 83 1.58 -2.03 4.87
CA PHE A 83 2.90 -1.60 5.37
C PHE A 83 2.85 -1.40 6.89
N PRO A 84 3.60 -2.17 7.68
CA PRO A 84 3.68 -1.91 9.11
C PRO A 84 4.51 -0.65 9.40
N SER A 85 4.15 0.07 10.44
CA SER A 85 5.08 1.01 11.06
C SER A 85 6.09 0.23 11.93
N PRO A 86 7.40 0.42 11.74
CA PRO A 86 8.40 -0.24 12.57
C PRO A 86 8.54 0.41 13.96
N GLY A 87 8.10 1.66 14.12
CA GLY A 87 8.17 2.42 15.37
C GLY A 87 6.88 2.42 16.18
N ASP A 88 5.75 2.17 15.52
CA ASP A 88 4.42 2.31 16.11
C ASP A 88 3.56 1.05 15.87
N GLU A 89 2.50 0.90 16.67
CA GLU A 89 1.59 -0.24 16.57
C GLU A 89 0.40 0.06 15.63
N PHE A 90 0.71 0.35 14.36
CA PHE A 90 -0.29 0.49 13.29
C PHE A 90 0.25 0.04 11.94
N ILE A 91 -0.68 -0.17 11.00
CA ILE A 91 -0.40 -0.62 9.63
C ILE A 91 -1.08 0.33 8.65
N TYR A 92 -0.32 0.82 7.68
CA TYR A 92 -0.86 1.51 6.53
C TYR A 92 -1.44 0.49 5.56
N ILE A 93 -2.66 0.74 5.09
CA ILE A 93 -3.30 -0.02 4.01
C ILE A 93 -3.48 0.96 2.85
N ALA A 94 -3.21 0.48 1.64
CA ALA A 94 -3.47 1.21 0.41
C ALA A 94 -3.98 0.25 -0.68
N PRO A 95 -4.69 0.72 -1.72
CA PRO A 95 -5.01 -0.12 -2.87
C PRO A 95 -3.73 -0.47 -3.64
N SER A 96 -3.68 -1.58 -4.37
CA SER A 96 -2.52 -1.88 -5.22
C SER A 96 -2.25 -0.83 -6.31
N LEU A 97 -3.27 -0.04 -6.68
CA LEU A 97 -3.13 1.18 -7.50
C LEU A 97 -2.19 2.25 -6.89
N PHE A 98 -1.89 2.17 -5.60
CA PHE A 98 -1.00 3.10 -4.91
C PHE A 98 0.36 3.22 -5.61
N LEU A 99 0.91 2.11 -6.11
CA LEU A 99 2.16 2.12 -6.88
C LEU A 99 2.02 3.00 -8.14
N HIS A 100 0.96 2.80 -8.93
CA HIS A 100 0.68 3.59 -10.13
C HIS A 100 0.52 5.08 -9.82
N TYR A 101 -0.19 5.42 -8.75
CA TYR A 101 -0.33 6.83 -8.33
C TYR A 101 1.01 7.49 -8.04
N ILE A 102 1.95 6.76 -7.42
CA ILE A 102 3.30 7.28 -7.15
C ILE A 102 4.07 7.45 -8.46
N ILE A 103 4.17 6.42 -9.30
CA ILE A 103 5.11 6.43 -10.42
C ILE A 103 4.58 7.19 -11.65
N SER A 104 3.26 7.16 -11.90
CA SER A 104 2.66 7.77 -13.09
C SER A 104 2.09 9.16 -12.82
N HIS A 105 1.70 9.43 -11.57
CA HIS A 105 1.07 10.71 -11.18
C HIS A 105 1.86 11.47 -10.11
N ASN A 106 3.04 10.98 -9.75
CA ASN A 106 3.96 11.62 -8.81
C ASN A 106 3.27 11.94 -7.46
N TYR A 107 2.29 11.11 -7.07
CA TYR A 107 1.60 11.25 -5.80
C TYR A 107 2.62 11.16 -4.66
N LEU A 108 2.61 12.17 -3.77
CA LEU A 108 3.46 12.25 -2.59
C LEU A 108 2.71 11.73 -1.35
N PRO A 109 3.03 10.53 -0.85
CA PRO A 109 2.35 9.99 0.34
C PRO A 109 2.69 10.79 1.61
N PRO A 110 1.93 10.61 2.70
CA PRO A 110 2.23 11.24 3.98
C PRO A 110 3.67 10.95 4.41
N ARG A 111 4.41 12.00 4.84
CA ARG A 111 5.83 11.91 5.20
C ARG A 111 6.14 10.81 6.24
N GLY A 112 5.23 10.59 7.20
CA GLY A 112 5.36 9.51 8.18
C GLY A 112 5.39 8.12 7.54
N MET A 113 4.50 7.86 6.58
CA MET A 113 4.49 6.61 5.83
C MET A 113 5.77 6.44 5.01
N VAL A 114 6.22 7.49 4.32
CA VAL A 114 7.46 7.43 3.52
C VAL A 114 8.64 7.03 4.39
N ARG A 115 8.82 7.70 5.53
CA ARG A 115 9.87 7.39 6.51
C ARG A 115 9.77 5.95 7.01
N ASP A 116 8.58 5.53 7.43
CA ASP A 116 8.37 4.22 8.05
C ASP A 116 8.60 3.08 7.05
N VAL A 117 8.13 3.22 5.81
CA VAL A 117 8.32 2.22 4.74
C VAL A 117 9.78 2.14 4.30
N VAL A 118 10.49 3.28 4.20
CA VAL A 118 11.93 3.29 3.89
C VAL A 118 12.73 2.56 4.98
N ALA A 119 12.30 2.65 6.24
CA ALA A 119 12.96 1.95 7.35
C ALA A 119 12.68 0.42 7.36
N LEU A 120 11.78 -0.08 6.53
CA LEU A 120 11.51 -1.52 6.43
C LEU A 120 12.66 -2.24 5.71
N PRO A 121 13.02 -3.47 6.15
CA PRO A 121 14.01 -4.29 5.45
C PRO A 121 13.52 -4.67 4.05
N GLY A 122 14.41 -5.04 3.12
CA GLY A 122 13.99 -5.40 1.75
C GLY A 122 13.23 -6.70 1.60
N GLU A 123 13.30 -7.56 2.61
CA GLU A 123 12.58 -8.81 2.65
C GLU A 123 11.26 -8.64 3.42
N ILE A 124 10.11 -8.79 2.74
CA ILE A 124 8.77 -8.72 3.38
C ILE A 124 8.64 -9.68 4.57
N GLY A 125 9.29 -10.84 4.53
CA GLY A 125 9.28 -11.79 5.65
C GLY A 125 9.84 -11.23 6.96
N ARG A 126 10.60 -10.13 6.89
CA ARG A 126 11.14 -9.41 8.05
C ARG A 126 10.28 -8.23 8.50
N TRP A 127 9.23 -7.88 7.76
CA TRP A 127 8.33 -6.78 8.11
C TRP A 127 7.48 -7.17 9.31
N ASP A 128 7.38 -6.27 10.29
CA ASP A 128 6.44 -6.40 11.38
C ASP A 128 6.22 -5.05 12.10
N THR A 129 5.18 -4.98 12.93
CA THR A 129 5.06 -3.93 13.95
C THR A 129 5.81 -4.33 15.23
N PRO A 130 6.11 -3.41 16.17
CA PRO A 130 6.81 -3.73 17.42
C PRO A 130 6.22 -4.91 18.20
N CYS A 131 4.89 -5.08 18.21
CA CYS A 131 4.22 -6.17 18.92
C CYS A 131 3.93 -7.42 18.05
N GLY A 132 4.45 -7.45 16.82
CA GLY A 132 4.29 -8.56 15.90
C GLY A 132 2.89 -8.67 15.28
N SER A 133 2.13 -7.57 15.18
CA SER A 133 0.74 -7.61 14.72
C SER A 133 0.62 -7.77 13.22
N TYR A 134 1.55 -7.24 12.44
CA TYR A 134 1.50 -7.35 10.98
C TYR A 134 1.61 -8.80 10.53
N ARG A 135 2.61 -9.55 11.03
CA ARG A 135 2.72 -10.98 10.70
C ARG A 135 1.50 -11.80 11.12
N LYS A 136 0.93 -11.50 12.30
CA LYS A 136 -0.31 -12.14 12.76
C LYS A 136 -1.48 -11.88 11.82
N LEU A 137 -1.55 -10.68 11.26
CA LEU A 137 -2.60 -10.31 10.33
C LEU A 137 -2.41 -10.93 8.95
N ILE A 138 -1.20 -10.89 8.41
CA ILE A 138 -0.87 -11.57 7.16
C ILE A 138 -1.21 -13.06 7.26
N LYS A 139 -0.84 -13.75 8.35
CA LYS A 139 -1.20 -15.16 8.54
C LYS A 139 -2.72 -15.43 8.56
N ARG A 140 -3.53 -14.45 8.96
CA ARG A 140 -4.98 -14.60 9.08
C ARG A 140 -5.70 -14.31 7.75
N HIS A 141 -5.10 -13.51 6.86
CA HIS A 141 -5.78 -12.92 5.71
C HIS A 141 -5.04 -13.01 4.37
N GLY A 142 -3.76 -13.36 4.36
CA GLY A 142 -2.98 -13.74 3.17
C GLY A 142 -3.03 -15.25 2.94
#